data_AF-A0A7G9FZW2-F1
#
_entry.id   AF-A0A7G9FZW2-F1
#
_cell.length_a   1.000
_cell.length_b   1.000
_cell.length_c   1.000
_cell.angle_alpha   90.00
_cell.angle_beta   90.00
_cell.angle_gamma   90.00
#
_symmetry.space_group_name_H-M   'P 1'
#
loop_
_entity.id
_entity.type
_entity.pdbx_description
1 polymer ?
#
loop_
_entity_poly.entity_id
_entity_poly.type
_entity_poly.pdbx_seq_one_letter_code
_entity_poly.pdbx_strand_id
1 'polypeptide(L)'
;MYSAPLRKEDLLELKREIKQTIMSEMEEAAFKKRDKDEISGQMTLEMTDASKQLPQVSIPEESDGTDSLYIKGHKLKKSDGKSTFVREGYAERISQILEKCNAQLLSMKRDCDGYRLVDDIDMLVQPLTRLHGIISDYLEEQEKVSLEVRENLLDFYFKLSHFLDIYERQDENYVKYTRMCEDGSFELKLFCVNPRENLKECMLRGRSTILFSATFLPIQYYKNLLGGEKEDYEVYAHSVFDPEKRTILIAGDVTSKFTRRSREEYYNIARYIHEVVKNRHGNYMVFFPSYSFMEHIYEIYEQHFMTEEEECLVQQESMNEEEREYFLNRFRGNEDCDLQSLIGMEIEEEEEQTLIGFCVLGGIFGEGIDLKKDSLIGVIVVGTGLPQVGCEREILKDYFDDNGENGFDYSYRYPGMNKVLQAAGRVIRTAEDVGIIVLLDERFRQYSYRRMFPREWEQVVPVTVDTVAKKVERFWDAWLWQQR
;
A
#
# COMPACT_ATOMS: atom_id res chain seq x y z
N MET A 1 1.83 -11.58 2.32
CA MET A 1 2.91 -10.57 2.22
C MET A 1 4.07 -11.06 3.08
N TYR A 2 5.33 -11.05 2.63
CA TYR A 2 6.42 -11.75 3.35
C TYR A 2 6.91 -11.10 4.65
N SER A 3 6.32 -9.98 5.08
CA SER A 3 6.58 -9.37 6.40
C SER A 3 5.35 -9.51 7.30
N ALA A 4 5.56 -9.53 8.62
CA ALA A 4 4.49 -9.57 9.61
C ALA A 4 4.68 -8.51 10.72
N PRO A 5 3.83 -7.46 10.78
CA PRO A 5 3.75 -6.59 11.94
C PRO A 5 2.85 -7.21 13.02
N LEU A 6 3.13 -6.88 14.27
CA LEU A 6 2.30 -7.17 15.45
C LEU A 6 2.28 -5.92 16.33
N ARG A 7 1.12 -5.27 16.45
CA ARG A 7 0.99 -4.07 17.29
C ARG A 7 0.55 -4.45 18.70
N LYS A 8 1.13 -3.81 19.69
CA LYS A 8 0.71 -3.93 21.09
C LYS A 8 -0.74 -3.48 21.29
N GLU A 9 -1.19 -2.55 20.45
CA GLU A 9 -2.52 -1.98 20.50
C GLU A 9 -3.61 -2.96 20.02
N ASP A 10 -3.37 -3.84 19.02
CA ASP A 10 -4.28 -4.96 18.67
C ASP A 10 -4.60 -5.82 19.90
N LEU A 11 -3.59 -6.16 20.70
CA LEU A 11 -3.73 -6.98 21.91
C LEU A 11 -4.47 -6.26 23.04
N LEU A 12 -4.48 -4.93 23.05
CA LEU A 12 -5.17 -4.13 24.07
C LEU A 12 -6.63 -3.89 23.71
N GLU A 13 -6.93 -3.75 22.42
CA GLU A 13 -8.27 -3.64 21.87
C GLU A 13 -9.06 -4.94 22.09
N LEU A 14 -8.54 -6.08 21.61
CA LEU A 14 -9.14 -7.39 21.83
C LEU A 14 -9.36 -7.69 23.33
N LYS A 15 -8.40 -7.30 24.18
CA LYS A 15 -8.54 -7.45 25.64
C LYS A 15 -9.63 -6.56 26.26
N ARG A 16 -9.92 -5.39 25.67
CA ARG A 16 -11.04 -4.52 26.10
C ARG A 16 -12.37 -5.17 25.75
N GLU A 17 -12.50 -5.66 24.53
CA GLU A 17 -13.73 -6.30 24.02
C GLU A 17 -14.10 -7.54 24.83
N ILE A 18 -13.14 -8.45 25.05
CA ILE A 18 -13.35 -9.66 25.87
C ILE A 18 -13.84 -9.29 27.28
N LYS A 19 -13.36 -8.19 27.86
CA LYS A 19 -13.86 -7.68 29.15
C LYS A 19 -15.29 -7.13 29.05
N GLN A 20 -15.63 -6.44 27.96
CA GLN A 20 -17.00 -5.96 27.72
C GLN A 20 -17.98 -7.13 27.55
N THR A 21 -17.60 -8.20 26.83
CA THR A 21 -18.41 -9.43 26.73
C THR A 21 -18.62 -10.09 28.09
N ILE A 22 -17.56 -10.28 28.88
CA ILE A 22 -17.65 -10.84 30.25
C ILE A 22 -18.57 -9.99 31.13
N MET A 23 -18.45 -8.65 31.09
CA MET A 23 -19.29 -7.75 31.87
C MET A 23 -20.76 -7.82 31.45
N SER A 24 -21.05 -7.75 30.15
CA SER A 24 -22.41 -7.83 29.60
C SER A 24 -23.12 -9.12 30.02
N GLU A 25 -22.45 -10.28 29.87
CA GLU A 25 -23.01 -11.57 30.30
C GLU A 25 -23.16 -11.70 31.83
N MET A 26 -22.31 -11.04 32.62
CA MET A 26 -22.47 -10.98 34.07
C MET A 26 -23.66 -10.10 34.49
N GLU A 27 -23.89 -8.99 33.80
CA GLU A 27 -25.04 -8.11 34.03
C GLU A 27 -26.35 -8.76 33.59
N GLU A 28 -26.39 -9.42 32.42
CA GLU A 28 -27.54 -10.24 31.99
C GLU A 28 -27.84 -11.37 32.98
N ALA A 29 -26.82 -12.10 33.45
CA ALA A 29 -27.00 -13.18 34.41
C ALA A 29 -27.50 -12.66 35.78
N ALA A 30 -27.06 -11.46 36.21
CA ALA A 30 -27.55 -10.81 37.41
C ALA A 30 -29.00 -10.32 37.26
N PHE A 31 -29.36 -9.77 36.10
CA PHE A 31 -30.72 -9.33 35.79
C PHE A 31 -31.70 -10.52 35.76
N LYS A 32 -31.38 -11.56 34.98
CA LYS A 32 -32.15 -12.82 34.88
C LYS A 32 -32.27 -13.57 36.21
N LYS A 33 -31.39 -13.28 37.19
CA LYS A 33 -31.53 -13.77 38.56
C LYS A 33 -32.52 -12.92 39.37
N ARG A 34 -32.42 -11.59 39.34
CA ARG A 34 -33.33 -10.69 40.07
C ARG A 34 -34.79 -10.88 39.66
N ASP A 35 -35.06 -10.85 38.36
CA ASP A 35 -36.37 -11.09 37.76
C ASP A 35 -36.99 -12.42 38.25
N LYS A 36 -36.17 -13.47 38.29
CA LYS A 36 -36.56 -14.80 38.76
C LYS A 36 -36.80 -14.87 40.28
N ASP A 37 -36.02 -14.14 41.07
CA ASP A 37 -36.21 -14.03 42.52
C ASP A 37 -37.49 -13.20 42.84
N GLU A 38 -37.83 -12.20 42.02
CA GLU A 38 -39.10 -11.43 42.11
C GLU A 38 -40.33 -12.26 41.72
N ILE A 39 -40.28 -12.98 40.59
CA ILE A 39 -41.35 -13.91 40.18
C ILE A 39 -41.58 -15.01 41.23
N SER A 40 -40.50 -15.52 41.83
CA SER A 40 -40.56 -16.48 42.95
C SER A 40 -41.24 -15.88 44.19
N GLY A 41 -41.02 -14.59 44.47
CA GLY A 41 -41.69 -13.84 45.54
C GLY A 41 -43.18 -13.64 45.30
N GLN A 42 -43.61 -13.44 44.04
CA GLN A 42 -45.03 -13.32 43.69
C GLN A 42 -45.77 -14.66 43.78
N MET A 43 -45.21 -15.74 43.24
CA MET A 43 -45.84 -17.08 43.30
C MET A 43 -46.01 -17.62 44.73
N THR A 44 -45.13 -17.24 45.66
CA THR A 44 -45.24 -17.64 47.07
C THR A 44 -46.29 -16.85 47.87
N LEU A 45 -46.78 -15.72 47.35
CA LEU A 45 -47.94 -15.02 47.90
C LEU A 45 -49.25 -15.64 47.40
N GLU A 46 -49.42 -15.81 46.08
CA GLU A 46 -50.68 -16.29 45.49
C GLU A 46 -51.03 -17.74 45.87
N MET A 47 -50.03 -18.60 46.07
CA MET A 47 -50.23 -20.00 46.48
C MET A 47 -50.81 -20.18 47.89
N THR A 48 -51.00 -19.10 48.67
CA THR A 48 -51.52 -19.17 50.05
C THR A 48 -53.04 -19.14 50.17
N ASP A 49 -53.75 -18.53 49.20
CA ASP A 49 -55.21 -18.28 49.30
C ASP A 49 -56.08 -19.29 48.52
N ALA A 50 -55.52 -20.04 47.57
CA ALA A 50 -56.27 -20.92 46.68
C ALA A 50 -56.38 -22.38 47.20
N SER A 51 -57.24 -22.65 48.20
CA SER A 51 -57.47 -24.03 48.67
C SER A 51 -58.87 -24.28 49.27
N LYS A 52 -59.90 -24.39 48.41
CA LYS A 52 -61.18 -25.03 48.74
C LYS A 52 -62.01 -25.42 47.51
N GLN A 53 -62.66 -26.59 47.63
CA GLN A 53 -63.72 -27.17 46.78
C GLN A 53 -63.33 -27.82 45.42
N LEU A 54 -63.97 -28.98 45.19
CA LEU A 54 -64.02 -29.85 44.01
C LEU A 54 -65.52 -30.12 43.73
N PRO A 55 -65.95 -30.27 42.46
CA PRO A 55 -66.12 -31.61 41.84
C PRO A 55 -65.58 -31.66 40.38
N GLN A 56 -65.10 -32.76 39.77
CA GLN A 56 -65.49 -34.19 39.66
C GLN A 56 -66.38 -34.51 38.42
N VAL A 57 -66.13 -35.66 37.74
CA VAL A 57 -66.85 -36.24 36.55
C VAL A 57 -66.41 -35.60 35.19
N SER A 58 -66.15 -36.27 34.04
CA SER A 58 -66.20 -37.69 33.55
C SER A 58 -65.20 -37.95 32.38
N ILE A 59 -65.04 -39.21 31.92
CA ILE A 59 -64.25 -39.66 30.73
C ILE A 59 -65.15 -40.54 29.81
N PRO A 60 -65.03 -40.44 28.46
CA PRO A 60 -64.54 -41.53 27.55
C PRO A 60 -63.33 -41.06 26.69
N GLU A 61 -62.38 -41.88 26.23
CA GLU A 61 -62.42 -42.84 25.08
C GLU A 61 -62.80 -42.16 23.75
N GLU A 62 -62.09 -42.29 22.61
CA GLU A 62 -61.08 -43.27 22.08
C GLU A 62 -60.01 -42.47 21.25
N SER A 63 -59.01 -42.94 20.45
CA SER A 63 -58.54 -44.26 19.92
C SER A 63 -57.04 -44.25 19.49
N ASP A 64 -56.66 -44.94 18.41
CA ASP A 64 -55.30 -45.36 17.96
C ASP A 64 -54.38 -44.33 17.28
N GLY A 65 -53.06 -44.61 17.28
CA GLY A 65 -52.06 -44.01 16.37
C GLY A 65 -50.61 -44.47 16.62
N THR A 66 -50.01 -45.20 15.68
CA THR A 66 -48.60 -45.65 15.66
C THR A 66 -47.61 -44.49 15.33
N ASP A 67 -46.28 -44.56 15.51
CA ASP A 67 -45.38 -45.71 15.76
C ASP A 67 -44.08 -45.33 16.53
N SER A 68 -43.31 -46.37 16.87
CA SER A 68 -41.99 -46.46 17.50
C SER A 68 -40.90 -45.45 17.06
N LEU A 69 -40.17 -44.86 18.03
CA LEU A 69 -38.75 -45.22 18.28
C LEU A 69 -38.14 -44.58 19.56
N TYR A 70 -37.15 -45.27 20.14
CA TYR A 70 -36.52 -44.91 21.42
C TYR A 70 -35.50 -43.76 21.30
N ILE A 71 -35.59 -42.77 22.19
CA ILE A 71 -34.46 -41.89 22.56
C ILE A 71 -34.09 -42.15 24.02
N LYS A 72 -32.92 -42.75 24.26
CA LYS A 72 -32.32 -42.80 25.61
C LYS A 72 -31.75 -41.41 25.93
N GLY A 73 -32.20 -40.83 27.03
CA GLY A 73 -31.96 -39.41 27.31
C GLY A 73 -30.51 -39.05 27.67
N HIS A 74 -29.96 -38.07 26.97
CA HIS A 74 -28.94 -37.20 27.54
C HIS A 74 -29.60 -36.22 28.52
N LYS A 75 -29.02 -36.08 29.72
CA LYS A 75 -29.46 -35.06 30.68
C LYS A 75 -29.09 -33.67 30.13
N LEU A 76 -30.09 -32.91 29.70
CA LEU A 76 -29.93 -31.47 29.44
C LEU A 76 -29.46 -30.78 30.73
N LYS A 77 -28.20 -30.34 30.77
CA LYS A 77 -27.78 -29.32 31.73
C LYS A 77 -28.58 -28.05 31.42
N LYS A 78 -29.18 -27.44 32.45
CA LYS A 78 -29.83 -26.14 32.31
C LYS A 78 -28.78 -25.13 31.84
N SER A 79 -29.12 -24.33 30.83
CA SER A 79 -28.30 -23.19 30.45
C SER A 79 -28.45 -22.08 31.49
N ASP A 80 -27.45 -21.90 32.33
CA ASP A 80 -27.13 -20.53 32.77
C ASP A 80 -26.90 -19.71 31.50
N GLY A 81 -27.43 -18.49 31.45
CA GLY A 81 -27.58 -17.69 30.23
C GLY A 81 -26.29 -17.06 29.69
N LYS A 82 -25.18 -17.80 29.72
CA LYS A 82 -23.85 -17.42 29.25
C LYS A 82 -23.49 -18.10 27.92
N SER A 83 -22.65 -17.44 27.14
CA SER A 83 -22.03 -17.96 25.91
C SER A 83 -21.19 -19.21 26.16
N THR A 84 -20.76 -19.91 25.11
CA THR A 84 -19.74 -20.95 25.26
C THR A 84 -18.37 -20.31 25.57
N PHE A 85 -18.10 -19.14 24.99
CA PHE A 85 -16.90 -18.32 25.24
C PHE A 85 -16.63 -18.05 26.74
N VAL A 86 -17.64 -17.61 27.49
CA VAL A 86 -17.50 -17.33 28.93
C VAL A 86 -17.74 -18.58 29.78
N ARG A 87 -18.71 -19.45 29.44
CA ARG A 87 -19.06 -20.63 30.26
C ARG A 87 -17.94 -21.67 30.34
N GLU A 88 -17.23 -21.92 29.24
CA GLU A 88 -16.10 -22.86 29.20
C GLU A 88 -14.75 -22.14 29.46
N GLY A 89 -14.79 -20.89 29.94
CA GLY A 89 -13.62 -20.14 30.40
C GLY A 89 -12.59 -19.80 29.32
N TYR A 90 -12.97 -19.75 28.04
CA TYR A 90 -12.08 -19.28 26.97
C TYR A 90 -11.72 -17.80 27.17
N ALA A 91 -12.71 -16.97 27.50
CA ALA A 91 -12.56 -15.53 27.73
C ALA A 91 -11.49 -15.20 28.82
N GLU A 92 -11.48 -15.94 29.93
CA GLU A 92 -10.47 -15.78 30.99
C GLU A 92 -9.09 -16.28 30.55
N ARG A 93 -9.02 -17.47 29.93
CA ARG A 93 -7.75 -18.06 29.45
C ARG A 93 -7.06 -17.14 28.44
N ILE A 94 -7.80 -16.62 27.46
CA ILE A 94 -7.31 -15.69 26.43
C ILE A 94 -6.84 -14.39 27.08
N SER A 95 -7.64 -13.81 27.99
CA SER A 95 -7.27 -12.59 28.74
C SER A 95 -5.95 -12.73 29.51
N GLN A 96 -5.73 -13.86 30.18
CA GLN A 96 -4.50 -14.13 30.95
C GLN A 96 -3.25 -14.30 30.06
N ILE A 97 -3.40 -14.72 28.81
CA ILE A 97 -2.27 -14.85 27.87
C ILE A 97 -2.01 -13.51 27.17
N LEU A 98 -3.05 -12.77 26.77
CA LEU A 98 -2.93 -11.40 26.29
C LEU A 98 -2.17 -10.50 27.27
N GLU A 99 -2.38 -10.68 28.59
CA GLU A 99 -1.60 -9.97 29.61
C GLU A 99 -0.10 -10.31 29.59
N LYS A 100 0.28 -11.55 29.31
CA LYS A 100 1.68 -11.98 29.21
C LYS A 100 2.33 -11.43 27.94
N CYS A 101 1.65 -11.52 26.80
CA CYS A 101 2.13 -10.95 25.53
C CYS A 101 2.30 -9.42 25.63
N ASN A 102 1.31 -8.71 26.17
CA ASN A 102 1.41 -7.26 26.40
C ASN A 102 2.51 -6.90 27.42
N ALA A 103 2.81 -7.73 28.42
CA ALA A 103 3.91 -7.47 29.34
C ALA A 103 5.28 -7.52 28.64
N GLN A 104 5.49 -8.47 27.72
CA GLN A 104 6.72 -8.55 26.91
C GLN A 104 6.83 -7.35 25.95
N LEU A 105 5.77 -7.05 25.20
CA LEU A 105 5.71 -5.88 24.32
C LEU A 105 5.89 -4.56 25.08
N LEU A 106 5.42 -4.46 26.33
CA LEU A 106 5.64 -3.30 27.19
C LEU A 106 7.10 -3.17 27.66
N SER A 107 7.82 -4.28 27.86
CA SER A 107 9.27 -4.23 28.09
C SER A 107 9.97 -3.69 26.85
N MET A 108 9.70 -4.30 25.69
CA MET A 108 10.27 -3.87 24.41
C MET A 108 9.95 -2.40 24.08
N LYS A 109 8.77 -1.87 24.44
CA LYS A 109 8.40 -0.45 24.27
C LYS A 109 9.18 0.50 25.20
N ARG A 110 9.67 0.05 26.36
CA ARG A 110 10.54 0.86 27.24
C ARG A 110 11.97 0.95 26.73
N ASP A 111 12.41 -0.10 26.06
CA ASP A 111 13.78 -0.27 25.56
C ASP A 111 13.97 0.26 24.12
N CYS A 112 12.95 0.93 23.56
CA CYS A 112 12.87 1.40 22.17
C CYS A 112 12.82 2.93 22.10
N ASP A 113 13.89 3.56 21.63
CA ASP A 113 13.95 5.00 21.31
C ASP A 113 13.86 5.17 19.79
N GLY A 114 12.72 5.67 19.30
CA GLY A 114 12.38 5.67 17.87
C GLY A 114 12.14 4.25 17.31
N TYR A 115 13.22 3.54 16.94
CA TYR A 115 13.18 2.15 16.51
C TYR A 115 14.43 1.38 16.99
N ARG A 116 14.33 0.04 17.09
CA ARG A 116 15.41 -0.81 17.61
C ARG A 116 15.40 -2.21 16.98
N LEU A 117 16.56 -2.72 16.61
CA LEU A 117 16.75 -4.12 16.19
C LEU A 117 16.65 -5.09 17.37
N VAL A 118 16.13 -6.29 17.12
CA VAL A 118 15.88 -7.31 18.15
C VAL A 118 16.26 -8.70 17.61
N ASP A 119 17.25 -9.36 18.21
CA ASP A 119 17.72 -10.67 17.74
C ASP A 119 16.75 -11.81 18.08
N ASP A 120 16.18 -11.79 19.29
CA ASP A 120 15.31 -12.83 19.85
C ASP A 120 13.98 -12.27 20.37
N ILE A 121 12.90 -13.00 20.09
CA ILE A 121 11.54 -12.72 20.58
C ILE A 121 10.82 -13.97 21.11
N ASP A 122 11.50 -15.09 21.35
CA ASP A 122 10.92 -16.36 21.83
C ASP A 122 10.07 -16.18 23.11
N MET A 123 10.49 -15.28 24.00
CA MET A 123 9.76 -14.91 25.22
C MET A 123 8.36 -14.33 24.96
N LEU A 124 8.13 -13.77 23.77
CA LEU A 124 6.83 -13.31 23.27
C LEU A 124 6.16 -14.35 22.36
N VAL A 125 6.91 -15.08 21.54
CA VAL A 125 6.34 -16.12 20.66
C VAL A 125 5.73 -17.27 21.48
N GLN A 126 6.39 -17.76 22.53
CA GLN A 126 5.85 -18.85 23.37
C GLN A 126 4.45 -18.60 23.94
N PRO A 127 4.09 -17.42 24.50
CA PRO A 127 2.70 -17.12 24.85
C PRO A 127 1.82 -16.84 23.63
N LEU A 128 2.33 -16.30 22.52
CA LEU A 128 1.55 -16.12 21.27
C LEU A 128 1.10 -17.45 20.65
N THR A 129 1.94 -18.47 20.57
CA THR A 129 1.54 -19.82 20.09
C THR A 129 0.46 -20.44 20.98
N ARG A 130 0.51 -20.20 22.31
CA ARG A 130 -0.53 -20.66 23.24
C ARG A 130 -1.83 -19.85 23.13
N LEU A 131 -1.74 -18.57 22.78
CA LEU A 131 -2.89 -17.72 22.48
C LEU A 131 -3.59 -18.20 21.21
N HIS A 132 -2.82 -18.46 20.15
CA HIS A 132 -3.29 -19.00 18.87
C HIS A 132 -4.09 -20.29 19.06
N GLY A 133 -3.53 -21.29 19.74
CA GLY A 133 -4.22 -22.56 19.99
C GLY A 133 -5.53 -22.41 20.74
N ILE A 134 -5.58 -21.64 21.83
CA ILE A 134 -6.82 -21.45 22.62
C ILE A 134 -7.88 -20.65 21.84
N ILE A 135 -7.48 -19.79 20.90
CA ILE A 135 -8.42 -19.11 20.00
C ILE A 135 -8.92 -20.09 18.92
N SER A 136 -8.07 -20.96 18.37
CA SER A 136 -8.48 -22.03 17.44
C SER A 136 -9.51 -22.97 18.09
N ASP A 137 -9.21 -23.48 19.31
CA ASP A 137 -10.12 -24.32 20.10
C ASP A 137 -11.52 -23.68 20.23
N TYR A 138 -11.57 -22.36 20.43
CA TYR A 138 -12.82 -21.61 20.58
C TYR A 138 -13.53 -21.31 19.24
N LEU A 139 -12.79 -21.09 18.16
CA LEU A 139 -13.37 -20.87 16.84
C LEU A 139 -13.99 -22.16 16.27
N GLU A 140 -13.52 -23.34 16.68
CA GLU A 140 -14.16 -24.63 16.37
C GLU A 140 -15.47 -24.87 17.17
N GLU A 141 -15.65 -24.24 18.34
CA GLU A 141 -16.85 -24.37 19.17
C GLU A 141 -18.09 -23.76 18.50
N GLN A 142 -19.23 -24.45 18.61
CA GLN A 142 -20.52 -23.96 18.12
C GLN A 142 -21.18 -23.02 19.13
N GLU A 143 -21.17 -21.73 18.83
CA GLU A 143 -21.96 -20.74 19.56
C GLU A 143 -23.42 -20.70 19.07
N LYS A 144 -24.35 -20.45 20.01
CA LYS A 144 -25.80 -20.36 19.73
C LYS A 144 -26.31 -18.92 19.62
N VAL A 145 -25.40 -17.97 19.78
CA VAL A 145 -25.61 -16.51 19.78
C VAL A 145 -24.44 -15.95 18.99
N SER A 146 -24.67 -14.96 18.12
CA SER A 146 -23.55 -14.26 17.49
C SER A 146 -22.97 -13.26 18.51
N LEU A 147 -21.66 -13.31 18.73
CA LEU A 147 -20.94 -12.34 19.56
C LEU A 147 -19.98 -11.55 18.67
N GLU A 148 -20.02 -10.22 18.75
CA GLU A 148 -19.11 -9.32 18.01
C GLU A 148 -17.64 -9.68 18.28
N VAL A 149 -17.29 -10.02 19.53
CA VAL A 149 -15.94 -10.46 19.92
C VAL A 149 -15.48 -11.73 19.18
N ARG A 150 -16.38 -12.56 18.64
CA ARG A 150 -16.03 -13.76 17.86
C ARG A 150 -15.50 -13.40 16.48
N GLU A 151 -15.99 -12.32 15.87
CA GLU A 151 -15.49 -11.80 14.59
C GLU A 151 -14.11 -11.16 14.79
N ASN A 152 -13.97 -10.32 15.82
CA ASN A 152 -12.67 -9.69 16.15
C ASN A 152 -11.62 -10.72 16.62
N LEU A 153 -12.02 -11.81 17.29
CA LEU A 153 -11.16 -12.95 17.59
C LEU A 153 -10.71 -13.69 16.32
N LEU A 154 -11.55 -13.79 15.28
CA LEU A 154 -11.22 -14.43 14.02
C LEU A 154 -10.22 -13.58 13.20
N ASP A 155 -10.45 -12.27 13.12
CA ASP A 155 -9.51 -11.33 12.48
C ASP A 155 -8.15 -11.29 13.20
N PHE A 156 -8.16 -11.25 14.55
CA PHE A 156 -6.93 -11.36 15.33
C PHE A 156 -6.27 -12.75 15.17
N TYR A 157 -7.04 -13.83 15.06
CA TYR A 157 -6.52 -15.17 14.78
C TYR A 157 -5.80 -15.23 13.42
N PHE A 158 -6.32 -14.59 12.38
CA PHE A 158 -5.64 -14.52 11.09
C PHE A 158 -4.37 -13.64 11.15
N LYS A 159 -4.42 -12.47 11.79
CA LYS A 159 -3.22 -11.64 12.05
C LYS A 159 -2.13 -12.44 12.78
N LEU A 160 -2.51 -13.17 13.83
CA LEU A 160 -1.63 -13.98 14.65
C LEU A 160 -1.08 -15.20 13.91
N SER A 161 -1.91 -15.89 13.12
CA SER A 161 -1.50 -17.02 12.27
C SER A 161 -0.44 -16.58 11.27
N HIS A 162 -0.64 -15.43 10.60
CA HIS A 162 0.33 -14.85 9.68
C HIS A 162 1.65 -14.47 10.38
N PHE A 163 1.59 -13.92 11.59
CA PHE A 163 2.80 -13.60 12.36
C PHE A 163 3.58 -14.87 12.77
N LEU A 164 2.91 -15.95 13.16
CA LEU A 164 3.55 -17.20 13.54
C LEU A 164 4.11 -17.97 12.32
N ASP A 165 3.39 -18.05 11.20
CA ASP A 165 3.92 -18.63 9.95
C ASP A 165 5.19 -17.90 9.48
N ILE A 166 5.18 -16.56 9.49
CA ILE A 166 6.37 -15.77 9.16
C ILE A 166 7.48 -15.95 10.21
N TYR A 167 7.17 -16.20 11.48
CA TYR A 167 8.19 -16.50 12.49
C TYR A 167 8.85 -17.87 12.28
N GLU A 168 8.07 -18.88 11.88
CA GLU A 168 8.58 -20.24 11.60
C GLU A 168 9.32 -20.32 10.24
N ARG A 169 8.95 -19.47 9.28
CA ARG A 169 9.58 -19.40 7.94
C ARG A 169 10.74 -18.40 7.79
N GLN A 170 11.06 -17.60 8.81
CA GLN A 170 12.13 -16.60 8.70
C GLN A 170 13.53 -17.24 8.63
N ASP A 171 14.41 -16.59 7.89
CA ASP A 171 15.81 -16.95 7.69
C ASP A 171 16.72 -15.70 7.77
N GLU A 172 17.95 -15.79 7.24
CA GLU A 172 18.89 -14.67 7.12
C GLU A 172 18.41 -13.51 6.21
N ASN A 173 17.26 -13.63 5.56
CA ASN A 173 16.63 -12.57 4.76
C ASN A 173 15.60 -11.73 5.54
N TYR A 174 15.56 -11.89 6.87
CA TYR A 174 14.64 -11.21 7.78
C TYR A 174 15.36 -10.44 8.87
N VAL A 175 14.89 -9.22 9.15
CA VAL A 175 15.28 -8.43 10.32
C VAL A 175 14.07 -8.25 11.22
N LYS A 176 14.20 -8.58 12.50
CA LYS A 176 13.18 -8.31 13.52
C LYS A 176 13.50 -6.97 14.16
N TYR A 177 12.54 -6.06 14.22
CA TYR A 177 12.72 -4.75 14.84
C TYR A 177 11.44 -4.26 15.53
N THR A 178 11.59 -3.41 16.52
CA THR A 178 10.50 -2.70 17.18
C THR A 178 10.53 -1.22 16.82
N ARG A 179 9.37 -0.57 16.77
CA ARG A 179 9.26 0.88 16.57
C ARG A 179 8.11 1.50 17.36
N MET A 180 8.31 2.78 17.68
CA MET A 180 7.22 3.71 17.91
C MET A 180 6.70 4.21 16.57
N CYS A 181 5.39 4.11 16.36
CA CYS A 181 4.71 4.68 15.19
C CYS A 181 4.33 6.15 15.44
N GLU A 182 4.04 6.88 14.37
CA GLU A 182 3.69 8.32 14.43
C GLU A 182 2.35 8.57 15.16
N ASP A 183 1.44 7.59 15.17
CA ASP A 183 0.21 7.56 15.95
C ASP A 183 0.42 7.23 17.45
N GLY A 184 1.67 7.00 17.88
CA GLY A 184 2.03 6.60 19.23
C GLY A 184 1.85 5.10 19.55
N SER A 185 1.35 4.30 18.60
CA SER A 185 1.30 2.84 18.72
C SER A 185 2.71 2.23 18.77
N PHE A 186 2.80 0.97 19.18
CA PHE A 186 4.07 0.23 19.23
C PHE A 186 3.97 -1.07 18.47
N GLU A 187 4.86 -1.22 17.50
CA GLU A 187 4.87 -2.32 16.54
C GLU A 187 6.17 -3.11 16.69
N LEU A 188 6.05 -4.42 16.86
CA LEU A 188 7.11 -5.38 16.56
C LEU A 188 6.90 -5.86 15.12
N LYS A 189 7.93 -5.90 14.30
CA LYS A 189 7.82 -6.34 12.91
C LYS A 189 8.90 -7.36 12.56
N LEU A 190 8.46 -8.48 11.99
CA LEU A 190 9.30 -9.39 11.21
C LEU A 190 9.36 -8.82 9.79
N PHE A 191 10.48 -8.21 9.42
CA PHE A 191 10.64 -7.51 8.14
C PHE A 191 11.54 -8.31 7.21
N CYS A 192 10.93 -8.85 6.14
CA CYS A 192 11.66 -9.48 5.06
C CYS A 192 12.39 -8.40 4.26
N VAL A 193 13.69 -8.26 4.50
CA VAL A 193 14.57 -7.31 3.82
C VAL A 193 14.94 -7.80 2.41
N ASN A 194 15.00 -9.12 2.22
CA ASN A 194 15.30 -9.72 0.92
C ASN A 194 14.26 -10.80 0.55
N PRO A 195 13.38 -10.56 -0.46
CA PRO A 195 12.35 -11.52 -0.83
C PRO A 195 12.88 -12.73 -1.62
N ARG A 196 14.20 -12.82 -1.87
CA ARG A 196 14.85 -13.79 -2.77
C ARG A 196 14.36 -15.23 -2.61
N GLU A 197 14.60 -15.84 -1.45
CA GLU A 197 14.31 -17.27 -1.27
C GLU A 197 12.79 -17.54 -1.22
N ASN A 198 12.00 -16.61 -0.65
CA ASN A 198 10.54 -16.64 -0.71
C ASN A 198 9.99 -16.65 -2.15
N LEU A 199 10.60 -15.88 -3.06
CA LEU A 199 10.24 -15.86 -4.48
C LEU A 199 10.75 -17.11 -5.20
N LYS A 200 11.97 -17.57 -4.88
CA LYS A 200 12.56 -18.79 -5.42
C LYS A 200 11.71 -20.03 -5.08
N GLU A 201 11.30 -20.21 -3.83
CA GLU A 201 10.35 -21.25 -3.38
C GLU A 201 9.01 -21.21 -4.12
N CYS A 202 8.57 -20.03 -4.58
CA CYS A 202 7.35 -19.87 -5.34
C CYS A 202 7.56 -20.28 -6.81
N MET A 203 8.61 -19.76 -7.45
CA MET A 203 8.95 -20.03 -8.86
C MET A 203 9.29 -21.51 -9.11
N LEU A 204 9.96 -22.17 -8.17
CA LEU A 204 10.32 -23.60 -8.25
C LEU A 204 9.12 -24.56 -8.25
N ARG A 205 7.89 -24.06 -8.00
CA ARG A 205 6.64 -24.82 -8.16
C ARG A 205 6.21 -24.90 -9.64
N GLY A 206 6.71 -24.00 -10.48
CA GLY A 206 6.53 -24.03 -11.93
C GLY A 206 7.57 -24.90 -12.64
N ARG A 207 7.35 -25.20 -13.93
CA ARG A 207 8.34 -25.87 -14.79
C ARG A 207 9.39 -24.91 -15.37
N SER A 208 9.06 -23.62 -15.39
CA SER A 208 9.86 -22.50 -15.87
C SER A 208 9.15 -21.23 -15.41
N THR A 209 9.89 -20.15 -15.15
CA THR A 209 9.35 -18.81 -14.90
C THR A 209 10.05 -17.84 -15.83
N ILE A 210 9.30 -16.92 -16.44
CA ILE A 210 9.84 -15.88 -17.32
C ILE A 210 9.37 -14.54 -16.78
N LEU A 211 10.32 -13.70 -16.38
CA LEU A 211 10.06 -12.41 -15.74
C LEU A 211 10.29 -11.29 -16.77
N PHE A 212 9.24 -10.51 -17.05
CA PHE A 212 9.29 -9.40 -18.00
C PHE A 212 9.10 -8.06 -17.30
N SER A 213 9.96 -7.10 -17.59
CA SER A 213 9.80 -5.69 -17.21
C SER A 213 10.62 -4.80 -18.13
N ALA A 214 10.08 -3.63 -18.48
CA ALA A 214 10.80 -2.59 -19.22
C ALA A 214 11.89 -1.89 -18.36
N THR A 215 11.86 -2.07 -17.04
CA THR A 215 12.74 -1.36 -16.09
C THR A 215 13.57 -2.31 -15.20
N PHE A 216 13.92 -3.51 -15.67
CA PHE A 216 14.91 -4.36 -14.97
C PHE A 216 16.35 -3.84 -15.20
N LEU A 217 16.63 -2.62 -14.70
CA LEU A 217 17.95 -1.98 -14.83
C LEU A 217 18.45 -1.46 -13.46
N PRO A 218 19.65 -1.88 -13.01
CA PRO A 218 20.50 -2.91 -13.61
C PRO A 218 19.91 -4.31 -13.39
N ILE A 219 19.96 -5.15 -14.43
CA ILE A 219 19.37 -6.49 -14.42
C ILE A 219 19.92 -7.38 -13.29
N GLN A 220 21.20 -7.26 -12.94
CA GLN A 220 21.83 -8.07 -11.89
C GLN A 220 21.23 -7.85 -10.49
N TYR A 221 20.85 -6.61 -10.16
CA TYR A 221 20.14 -6.29 -8.91
C TYR A 221 18.79 -7.01 -8.84
N TYR A 222 18.01 -6.90 -9.92
CA TYR A 222 16.70 -7.54 -10.02
C TYR A 222 16.80 -9.07 -10.05
N LYS A 223 17.77 -9.62 -10.78
CA LYS A 223 18.05 -11.06 -10.85
C LYS A 223 18.36 -11.63 -9.48
N ASN A 224 19.21 -10.94 -8.70
CA ASN A 224 19.53 -11.29 -7.32
C ASN A 224 18.25 -11.27 -6.46
N LEU A 225 17.57 -10.12 -6.39
CA LEU A 225 16.40 -9.87 -5.54
C LEU A 225 15.20 -10.81 -5.82
N LEU A 226 15.00 -11.21 -7.08
CA LEU A 226 13.84 -11.99 -7.53
C LEU A 226 14.02 -13.51 -7.41
N GLY A 227 15.15 -14.01 -6.91
CA GLY A 227 15.39 -15.46 -6.73
C GLY A 227 16.23 -16.12 -7.84
N GLY A 228 16.76 -15.36 -8.79
CA GLY A 228 17.56 -15.86 -9.91
C GLY A 228 19.03 -16.13 -9.55
N GLU A 229 19.65 -17.03 -10.32
CA GLU A 229 21.05 -17.44 -10.22
C GLU A 229 21.90 -16.75 -11.32
N LYS A 230 23.24 -16.86 -11.27
CA LYS A 230 24.08 -16.12 -12.24
C LYS A 230 23.93 -16.68 -13.66
N GLU A 231 23.58 -17.95 -13.74
CA GLU A 231 23.46 -18.78 -14.92
C GLU A 231 22.13 -18.61 -15.68
N ASP A 232 21.10 -18.02 -15.05
CA ASP A 232 19.79 -17.81 -15.70
C ASP A 232 19.90 -16.88 -16.92
N TYR A 233 19.07 -17.13 -17.93
CA TYR A 233 19.18 -16.43 -19.22
C TYR A 233 18.59 -15.01 -19.19
N GLU A 234 19.42 -14.01 -19.51
CA GLU A 234 19.05 -12.60 -19.57
C GLU A 234 18.82 -12.14 -21.02
N VAL A 235 17.70 -11.47 -21.28
CA VAL A 235 17.37 -10.92 -22.61
C VAL A 235 17.08 -9.43 -22.51
N TYR A 236 17.80 -8.63 -23.29
CA TYR A 236 17.43 -7.24 -23.56
C TYR A 236 16.79 -7.17 -24.94
N ALA A 237 15.47 -6.94 -24.99
CA ALA A 237 14.78 -6.65 -26.24
C ALA A 237 15.27 -5.30 -26.79
N HIS A 238 15.53 -5.23 -28.09
CA HIS A 238 15.93 -3.97 -28.72
C HIS A 238 14.68 -3.13 -28.97
N SER A 239 14.71 -1.83 -28.65
CA SER A 239 13.60 -0.93 -28.95
C SER A 239 13.34 -0.85 -30.47
N VAL A 240 12.05 -0.79 -30.83
CA VAL A 240 11.58 -0.52 -32.20
C VAL A 240 11.26 0.97 -32.42
N PHE A 241 11.37 1.79 -31.37
CA PHE A 241 11.09 3.22 -31.43
C PHE A 241 12.31 3.99 -31.96
N ASP A 242 12.07 4.88 -32.92
CA ASP A 242 13.08 5.73 -33.53
C ASP A 242 13.72 6.68 -32.49
N PRO A 243 15.06 6.71 -32.33
CA PRO A 243 15.73 7.70 -31.50
C PRO A 243 15.51 9.16 -31.92
N GLU A 244 15.32 9.46 -33.21
CA GLU A 244 15.10 10.84 -33.66
C GLU A 244 13.75 11.40 -33.18
N LYS A 245 12.77 10.53 -32.88
CA LYS A 245 11.47 10.88 -32.30
C LYS A 245 11.52 11.25 -30.81
N ARG A 246 12.67 11.21 -30.15
CA ARG A 246 12.79 11.52 -28.72
C ARG A 246 14.08 12.25 -28.38
N THR A 247 13.98 13.48 -27.86
CA THR A 247 15.10 14.14 -27.19
C THR A 247 15.09 13.85 -25.68
N ILE A 248 16.28 13.72 -25.09
CA ILE A 248 16.46 13.56 -23.65
C ILE A 248 17.43 14.63 -23.18
N LEU A 249 17.00 15.47 -22.24
CA LEU A 249 17.74 16.61 -21.70
C LEU A 249 18.06 16.38 -20.22
N ILE A 250 19.29 16.67 -19.77
CA ILE A 250 19.65 16.70 -18.34
C ILE A 250 20.03 18.12 -17.94
N ALA A 251 19.31 18.68 -16.97
CA ALA A 251 19.73 19.89 -16.29
C ALA A 251 20.88 19.60 -15.33
N GLY A 252 21.94 20.40 -15.42
CA GLY A 252 23.15 20.23 -14.62
C GLY A 252 23.35 21.22 -13.48
N ASP A 253 22.41 22.14 -13.31
CA ASP A 253 22.44 23.33 -12.47
C ASP A 253 21.44 23.25 -11.29
N VAL A 254 20.30 22.59 -11.46
CA VAL A 254 19.27 22.38 -10.40
C VAL A 254 19.35 21.01 -9.70
N THR A 255 18.77 20.89 -8.49
CA THR A 255 18.64 19.62 -7.76
C THR A 255 17.50 19.60 -6.71
N SER A 256 16.93 18.43 -6.43
CA SER A 256 15.92 18.25 -5.36
C SER A 256 16.49 17.83 -4.00
N LYS A 257 17.83 17.77 -3.86
CA LYS A 257 18.55 17.46 -2.61
C LYS A 257 18.08 18.35 -1.45
N PHE A 258 17.71 17.75 -0.33
CA PHE A 258 17.22 18.47 0.85
C PHE A 258 18.12 19.63 1.29
N THR A 259 19.44 19.43 1.29
CA THR A 259 20.45 20.44 1.69
C THR A 259 20.62 21.62 0.73
N ARG A 260 20.00 21.59 -0.46
CA ARG A 260 19.98 22.70 -1.44
C ARG A 260 18.59 23.32 -1.64
N ARG A 261 17.55 22.80 -0.98
CA ARG A 261 16.17 23.32 -1.12
C ARG A 261 16.09 24.78 -0.66
N SER A 262 15.77 25.67 -1.59
CA SER A 262 15.63 27.11 -1.38
C SER A 262 14.58 27.67 -2.35
N ARG A 263 14.08 28.89 -2.10
CA ARG A 263 13.15 29.56 -3.02
C ARG A 263 13.78 29.82 -4.40
N GLU A 264 15.09 30.02 -4.47
CA GLU A 264 15.85 30.17 -5.72
C GLU A 264 15.94 28.84 -6.48
N GLU A 265 16.22 27.73 -5.79
CA GLU A 265 16.24 26.38 -6.36
C GLU A 265 14.86 26.02 -6.93
N TYR A 266 13.78 26.31 -6.20
CA TYR A 266 12.40 26.11 -6.64
C TYR A 266 12.03 27.01 -7.84
N TYR A 267 12.42 28.29 -7.81
CA TYR A 267 12.19 29.23 -8.92
C TYR A 267 12.92 28.82 -10.20
N ASN A 268 14.16 28.32 -10.09
CA ASN A 268 14.89 27.81 -11.25
C ASN A 268 14.23 26.55 -11.83
N ILE A 269 13.63 25.68 -11.01
CA ILE A 269 12.86 24.52 -11.48
C ILE A 269 11.54 24.95 -12.13
N ALA A 270 10.80 25.90 -11.54
CA ALA A 270 9.58 26.47 -12.15
C ALA A 270 9.88 27.11 -13.51
N ARG A 271 10.97 27.90 -13.59
CA ARG A 271 11.47 28.45 -14.85
C ARG A 271 11.82 27.35 -15.85
N TYR A 272 12.45 26.26 -15.43
CA TYR A 272 12.75 25.11 -16.30
C TYR A 272 11.50 24.46 -16.91
N ILE A 273 10.40 24.38 -16.16
CA ILE A 273 9.13 23.86 -16.68
C ILE A 273 8.62 24.80 -17.80
N HIS A 274 8.53 26.09 -17.52
CA HIS A 274 8.07 27.10 -18.48
C HIS A 274 8.96 27.19 -19.74
N GLU A 275 10.29 27.21 -19.56
CA GLU A 275 11.27 27.23 -20.67
C GLU A 275 11.25 25.95 -21.52
N VAL A 276 10.63 24.87 -21.05
CA VAL A 276 10.37 23.65 -21.82
C VAL A 276 9.01 23.69 -22.50
N VAL A 277 7.96 23.97 -21.74
CA VAL A 277 6.55 23.88 -22.15
C VAL A 277 6.20 24.88 -23.26
N LYS A 278 6.58 26.14 -23.11
CA LYS A 278 6.22 27.26 -24.03
C LYS A 278 6.67 27.14 -25.49
N ASN A 279 7.45 26.10 -25.84
CA ASN A 279 7.97 25.91 -27.19
C ASN A 279 7.01 25.08 -28.07
N ARG A 280 6.04 24.37 -27.48
CA ARG A 280 5.08 23.53 -28.21
C ARG A 280 3.85 23.26 -27.35
N HIS A 281 2.68 23.69 -27.83
CA HIS A 281 1.38 23.40 -27.23
C HIS A 281 1.11 21.89 -27.16
N GLY A 282 0.40 21.44 -26.12
CA GLY A 282 0.03 20.05 -25.90
C GLY A 282 0.21 19.58 -24.46
N ASN A 283 0.23 18.26 -24.25
CA ASN A 283 0.15 17.65 -22.93
C ASN A 283 1.53 17.33 -22.33
N TYR A 284 1.77 17.78 -21.09
CA TYR A 284 2.98 17.57 -20.32
C TYR A 284 2.69 16.98 -18.92
N MET A 285 3.60 16.12 -18.42
CA MET A 285 3.58 15.68 -17.02
C MET A 285 4.89 16.03 -16.31
N VAL A 286 4.79 16.67 -15.16
CA VAL A 286 5.92 17.05 -14.29
C VAL A 286 5.88 16.22 -13.01
N PHE A 287 6.88 15.38 -12.81
CA PHE A 287 6.97 14.47 -11.67
C PHE A 287 7.93 14.96 -10.59
N PHE A 288 7.44 15.08 -9.36
CA PHE A 288 8.16 15.62 -8.21
C PHE A 288 8.42 14.55 -7.13
N PRO A 289 9.41 14.73 -6.23
CA PRO A 289 9.78 13.71 -5.24
C PRO A 289 8.82 13.61 -4.03
N SER A 290 7.89 14.55 -3.85
CA SER A 290 6.97 14.64 -2.70
C SER A 290 5.96 15.78 -2.90
N TYR A 291 4.73 15.66 -2.39
CA TYR A 291 3.66 16.67 -2.47
C TYR A 291 4.14 18.08 -2.08
N SER A 292 4.69 18.25 -0.87
CA SER A 292 5.21 19.57 -0.44
C SER A 292 6.28 20.17 -1.37
N PHE A 293 7.09 19.36 -2.05
CA PHE A 293 8.08 19.89 -3.02
C PHE A 293 7.44 20.28 -4.36
N MET A 294 6.33 19.62 -4.74
CA MET A 294 5.51 19.98 -5.89
C MET A 294 4.76 21.29 -5.62
N GLU A 295 4.08 21.40 -4.47
CA GLU A 295 3.32 22.58 -4.04
C GLU A 295 4.17 23.86 -4.12
N HIS A 296 5.34 23.88 -3.46
CA HIS A 296 6.25 25.05 -3.48
C HIS A 296 6.75 25.46 -4.88
N ILE A 297 6.71 24.56 -5.87
CA ILE A 297 7.11 24.86 -7.26
C ILE A 297 5.87 25.25 -8.07
N TYR A 298 4.72 24.60 -7.85
CA TYR A 298 3.44 24.97 -8.45
C TYR A 298 3.05 26.41 -8.06
N GLU A 299 3.10 26.78 -6.78
CA GLU A 299 2.85 28.15 -6.30
C GLU A 299 3.71 29.19 -7.04
N ILE A 300 4.99 28.85 -7.28
CA ILE A 300 5.93 29.73 -7.98
C ILE A 300 5.67 29.74 -9.49
N TYR A 301 5.17 28.64 -10.06
CA TYR A 301 4.76 28.55 -11.46
C TYR A 301 3.53 29.42 -11.73
N GLU A 302 2.47 29.21 -10.96
CA GLU A 302 1.22 29.96 -10.97
C GLU A 302 1.45 31.48 -10.79
N GLN A 303 2.35 31.87 -9.87
CA GLN A 303 2.62 33.29 -9.58
C GLN A 303 3.54 34.02 -10.59
N HIS A 304 4.30 33.30 -11.43
CA HIS A 304 5.38 33.92 -12.22
C HIS A 304 5.50 33.47 -13.67
N PHE A 305 4.88 32.36 -14.07
CA PHE A 305 5.14 31.71 -15.36
C PHE A 305 3.88 31.23 -16.11
N MET A 306 2.82 30.88 -15.39
CA MET A 306 1.55 30.42 -15.98
C MET A 306 0.91 31.50 -16.85
N THR A 307 0.38 31.11 -18.00
CA THR A 307 -0.34 31.98 -18.95
C THR A 307 -1.81 31.58 -19.06
N GLU A 308 -2.63 32.42 -19.71
CA GLU A 308 -4.04 32.13 -19.99
C GLU A 308 -4.24 30.95 -20.97
N GLU A 309 -3.16 30.53 -21.66
CA GLU A 309 -3.10 29.40 -22.60
C GLU A 309 -2.70 28.06 -21.92
N GLU A 310 -2.42 28.05 -20.61
CA GLU A 310 -1.95 26.89 -19.84
C GLU A 310 -2.98 26.43 -18.80
N GLU A 311 -3.46 25.18 -18.90
CA GLU A 311 -4.25 24.51 -17.84
C GLU A 311 -3.32 23.67 -16.97
N CYS A 312 -3.32 23.90 -15.65
CA CYS A 312 -2.54 23.11 -14.70
C CYS A 312 -3.43 22.18 -13.86
N LEU A 313 -3.08 20.89 -13.83
CA LEU A 313 -3.72 19.89 -12.97
C LEU A 313 -2.75 19.44 -11.87
N VAL A 314 -3.13 19.63 -10.60
CA VAL A 314 -2.27 19.32 -9.45
C VAL A 314 -2.78 18.10 -8.69
N GLN A 315 -1.97 17.04 -8.63
CA GLN A 315 -2.28 15.82 -7.88
C GLN A 315 -2.43 16.12 -6.37
N GLN A 316 -3.57 15.76 -5.79
CA GLN A 316 -3.79 15.86 -4.34
C GLN A 316 -3.24 14.65 -3.59
N GLU A 317 -2.94 14.80 -2.29
CA GLU A 317 -2.41 13.70 -1.45
C GLU A 317 -3.45 12.58 -1.26
N SER A 318 -4.71 12.95 -1.04
CA SER A 318 -5.86 12.06 -1.11
C SER A 318 -6.64 12.33 -2.40
N MET A 319 -6.52 11.46 -3.39
CA MET A 319 -7.42 11.42 -4.55
C MET A 319 -8.23 10.12 -4.54
N ASN A 320 -9.55 10.25 -4.66
CA ASN A 320 -10.46 9.14 -4.87
C ASN A 320 -10.35 8.59 -6.31
N GLU A 321 -11.20 7.61 -6.67
CA GLU A 321 -11.15 6.99 -7.99
C GLU A 321 -11.72 7.89 -9.09
N GLU A 322 -12.82 8.60 -8.81
CA GLU A 322 -13.48 9.54 -9.74
C GLU A 322 -12.59 10.76 -10.06
N GLU A 323 -11.93 11.32 -9.04
CA GLU A 323 -10.96 12.42 -9.19
C GLU A 323 -9.74 12.00 -10.04
N ARG A 324 -9.32 10.73 -9.91
CA ARG A 324 -8.24 10.15 -10.71
C ARG A 324 -8.67 9.93 -12.16
N GLU A 325 -9.86 9.39 -12.39
CA GLU A 325 -10.39 9.23 -13.74
C GLU A 325 -10.62 10.59 -14.41
N TYR A 326 -11.13 11.59 -13.69
CA TYR A 326 -11.26 12.97 -14.19
C TYR A 326 -9.90 13.54 -14.64
N PHE A 327 -8.87 13.47 -13.79
CA PHE A 327 -7.50 13.90 -14.12
C PHE A 327 -7.01 13.23 -15.41
N LEU A 328 -7.18 11.90 -15.54
CA LEU A 328 -6.73 11.16 -16.73
C LEU A 328 -7.55 11.46 -17.99
N ASN A 329 -8.85 11.66 -17.84
CA ASN A 329 -9.72 11.93 -18.98
C ASN A 329 -9.47 13.32 -19.56
N ARG A 330 -8.99 14.30 -18.78
CA ARG A 330 -8.53 15.59 -19.32
C ARG A 330 -7.32 15.43 -20.26
N PHE A 331 -6.38 14.53 -19.96
CA PHE A 331 -5.27 14.17 -20.86
C PHE A 331 -5.70 13.40 -22.12
N ARG A 332 -6.88 12.76 -22.09
CA ARG A 332 -7.47 12.05 -23.24
C ARG A 332 -8.45 12.90 -24.06
N GLY A 333 -8.85 14.07 -23.57
CA GLY A 333 -9.89 14.90 -24.20
C GLY A 333 -9.58 15.30 -25.66
N ASN A 334 -8.30 15.29 -26.04
CA ASN A 334 -7.83 15.64 -27.37
C ASN A 334 -7.88 14.44 -28.36
N GLU A 335 -8.33 13.25 -27.94
CA GLU A 335 -8.35 12.03 -28.79
C GLU A 335 -9.51 11.99 -29.81
N ASP A 336 -10.59 12.77 -29.60
CA ASP A 336 -11.83 12.73 -30.41
C ASP A 336 -11.92 13.81 -31.51
N CYS A 337 -10.86 14.59 -31.76
CA CYS A 337 -10.77 15.55 -32.87
C CYS A 337 -10.54 14.85 -34.23
N ASP A 338 -11.41 13.89 -34.59
CA ASP A 338 -11.33 13.09 -35.81
C ASP A 338 -11.69 13.95 -37.04
N LEU A 339 -10.68 14.67 -37.53
CA LEU A 339 -10.70 15.81 -38.48
C LEU A 339 -11.34 15.54 -39.86
N GLN A 340 -11.89 14.35 -40.05
CA GLN A 340 -12.51 13.86 -41.28
C GLN A 340 -14.04 13.66 -41.14
N SER A 341 -14.61 13.91 -39.95
CA SER A 341 -16.04 13.74 -39.64
C SER A 341 -16.87 15.04 -39.73
N LEU A 342 -16.31 16.21 -39.38
CA LEU A 342 -17.01 17.49 -39.37
C LEU A 342 -17.05 18.19 -40.75
N ILE A 343 -17.75 17.58 -41.72
CA ILE A 343 -18.15 18.28 -42.96
C ILE A 343 -19.54 18.91 -42.77
N GLY A 344 -19.61 20.08 -42.13
CA GLY A 344 -20.88 20.86 -42.14
C GLY A 344 -21.19 21.86 -41.03
N MET A 345 -20.29 22.13 -40.08
CA MET A 345 -20.46 23.22 -39.11
C MET A 345 -19.21 24.11 -39.08
N GLU A 346 -19.38 25.35 -38.63
CA GLU A 346 -18.33 26.36 -38.61
C GLU A 346 -17.23 25.95 -37.64
N ILE A 347 -15.97 26.08 -38.06
CA ILE A 347 -14.82 25.79 -37.21
C ILE A 347 -14.68 26.96 -36.23
N GLU A 348 -15.22 26.78 -35.03
CA GLU A 348 -14.68 27.49 -33.87
C GLU A 348 -13.27 26.95 -33.66
N GLU A 349 -12.26 27.82 -33.76
CA GLU A 349 -10.86 27.46 -33.57
C GLU A 349 -10.66 27.18 -32.08
N GLU A 350 -10.74 25.90 -31.68
CA GLU A 350 -10.37 25.46 -30.33
C GLU A 350 -8.91 25.86 -30.09
N GLU A 351 -8.70 26.83 -29.20
CA GLU A 351 -7.38 27.36 -28.86
C GLU A 351 -6.47 26.19 -28.39
N GLU A 352 -5.25 26.06 -28.94
CA GLU A 352 -4.32 24.97 -28.61
C GLU A 352 -3.81 25.09 -27.15
N GLN A 353 -4.67 24.81 -26.17
CA GLN A 353 -4.35 24.92 -24.76
C GLN A 353 -3.33 23.86 -24.34
N THR A 354 -2.44 24.27 -23.44
CA THR A 354 -1.33 23.43 -22.96
C THR A 354 -1.68 22.85 -21.60
N LEU A 355 -1.72 21.53 -21.48
CA LEU A 355 -2.11 20.83 -20.26
C LEU A 355 -0.87 20.38 -19.48
N ILE A 356 -0.71 20.86 -18.23
CA ILE A 356 0.44 20.56 -17.38
C ILE A 356 0.00 19.79 -16.13
N GLY A 357 0.32 18.50 -16.07
CA GLY A 357 0.03 17.64 -14.91
C GLY A 357 1.17 17.64 -13.90
N PHE A 358 0.96 18.27 -12.75
CA PHE A 358 1.88 18.24 -11.60
C PHE A 358 1.58 16.98 -10.75
N CYS A 359 2.52 16.03 -10.70
CA CYS A 359 2.34 14.71 -10.07
C CYS A 359 3.51 14.31 -9.15
N VAL A 360 3.29 13.35 -8.24
CA VAL A 360 4.32 12.78 -7.38
C VAL A 360 4.88 11.46 -7.96
N LEU A 361 6.20 11.36 -8.01
CA LEU A 361 6.92 10.29 -8.68
C LEU A 361 6.74 8.92 -8.00
N GLY A 362 6.15 7.97 -8.75
CA GLY A 362 5.77 6.66 -8.23
C GLY A 362 4.78 6.75 -7.06
N GLY A 363 3.87 7.73 -7.12
CA GLY A 363 2.48 7.49 -6.75
C GLY A 363 1.71 6.90 -7.95
N ILE A 364 0.38 6.85 -7.83
CA ILE A 364 -0.53 6.28 -8.85
C ILE A 364 -0.26 6.77 -10.29
N PHE A 365 0.02 8.06 -10.51
CA PHE A 365 0.30 8.61 -11.85
C PHE A 365 1.70 8.27 -12.39
N GLY A 366 2.62 7.79 -11.55
CA GLY A 366 3.92 7.26 -11.97
C GLY A 366 3.82 5.86 -12.58
N GLU A 367 2.90 5.03 -12.09
CA GLU A 367 2.74 3.61 -12.44
C GLU A 367 1.42 3.34 -13.20
N GLY A 368 1.21 2.14 -13.76
CA GLY A 368 -0.07 1.62 -14.29
C GLY A 368 -0.72 2.30 -15.51
N ILE A 369 -0.78 3.62 -15.56
CA ILE A 369 -1.59 4.43 -16.49
C ILE A 369 -1.06 4.38 -17.94
N ASP A 370 -2.01 4.32 -18.87
CA ASP A 370 -1.81 4.27 -20.31
C ASP A 370 -2.43 5.51 -20.99
N LEU A 371 -1.53 6.38 -21.47
CA LEU A 371 -1.76 7.49 -22.39
C LEU A 371 -0.97 7.15 -23.67
N LYS A 372 -1.49 7.48 -24.85
CA LYS A 372 -0.93 7.10 -26.17
C LYS A 372 -1.04 8.26 -27.14
N LYS A 373 -0.26 8.25 -28.23
CA LYS A 373 -0.24 9.34 -29.21
C LYS A 373 0.06 10.69 -28.53
N ASP A 374 -0.47 11.77 -29.09
CA ASP A 374 -0.30 13.16 -28.65
C ASP A 374 -0.87 13.47 -27.26
N SER A 375 -1.56 12.51 -26.61
CA SER A 375 -2.06 12.62 -25.23
C SER A 375 -0.95 12.84 -24.18
N LEU A 376 0.34 12.68 -24.54
CA LEU A 376 1.49 13.11 -23.71
C LEU A 376 2.77 13.39 -24.55
N ILE A 377 3.02 14.66 -24.92
CA ILE A 377 4.18 15.07 -25.72
C ILE A 377 5.46 15.33 -24.93
N GLY A 378 5.40 15.38 -23.59
CA GLY A 378 6.60 15.57 -22.77
C GLY A 378 6.49 15.17 -21.30
N VAL A 379 7.61 14.72 -20.75
CA VAL A 379 7.77 14.41 -19.32
C VAL A 379 8.97 15.14 -18.73
N ILE A 380 8.74 15.83 -17.62
CA ILE A 380 9.77 16.49 -16.82
C ILE A 380 9.89 15.76 -15.48
N VAL A 381 11.04 15.15 -15.18
CA VAL A 381 11.27 14.43 -13.92
C VAL A 381 12.21 15.22 -13.01
N VAL A 382 11.69 15.67 -11.88
CA VAL A 382 12.40 16.52 -10.92
C VAL A 382 13.00 15.69 -9.80
N GLY A 383 14.32 15.61 -9.76
CA GLY A 383 15.04 14.77 -8.81
C GLY A 383 15.11 13.28 -9.19
N THR A 384 16.05 12.57 -8.58
CA THR A 384 16.33 11.15 -8.90
C THR A 384 15.43 10.14 -8.17
N GLY A 385 14.19 10.52 -7.86
CA GLY A 385 13.15 9.63 -7.32
C GLY A 385 13.42 8.90 -5.99
N LEU A 386 14.47 9.27 -5.25
CA LEU A 386 14.88 8.51 -4.05
C LEU A 386 13.74 8.39 -3.03
N PRO A 387 13.49 7.19 -2.47
CA PRO A 387 12.59 7.01 -1.34
C PRO A 387 12.90 7.96 -0.18
N GLN A 388 11.88 8.31 0.60
CA GLN A 388 12.06 8.99 1.88
C GLN A 388 12.90 8.11 2.84
N VAL A 389 13.72 8.78 3.66
CA VAL A 389 14.50 8.13 4.73
C VAL A 389 13.55 7.71 5.85
N GLY A 390 13.72 6.50 6.36
CA GLY A 390 12.94 5.96 7.48
C GLY A 390 13.47 4.61 7.93
N CYS A 391 13.04 4.14 9.10
CA CYS A 391 13.57 2.92 9.76
C CYS A 391 13.73 1.73 8.80
N GLU A 392 12.69 1.35 8.06
CA GLU A 392 12.75 0.24 7.09
C GLU A 392 13.81 0.42 5.99
N ARG A 393 14.13 1.65 5.57
CA ARG A 393 15.10 1.93 4.49
C ARG A 393 16.53 1.95 5.01
N GLU A 394 16.76 2.42 6.23
CA GLU A 394 18.06 2.27 6.89
C GLU A 394 18.33 0.81 7.24
N ILE A 395 17.36 0.06 7.76
CA ILE A 395 17.47 -1.40 8.00
C ILE A 395 17.80 -2.14 6.70
N LEU A 396 17.11 -1.80 5.60
CA LEU A 396 17.38 -2.38 4.28
C LEU A 396 18.77 -1.99 3.74
N LYS A 397 19.21 -0.75 3.99
CA LYS A 397 20.54 -0.25 3.62
C LYS A 397 21.63 -1.04 4.35
N ASP A 398 21.56 -1.06 5.68
CA ASP A 398 22.55 -1.67 6.56
C ASP A 398 22.66 -3.17 6.29
N TYR A 399 21.52 -3.86 6.11
CA TYR A 399 21.48 -5.27 5.70
C TYR A 399 22.28 -5.57 4.42
N PHE A 400 22.14 -4.75 3.37
CA PHE A 400 22.85 -4.97 2.11
C PHE A 400 24.31 -4.50 2.16
N ASP A 401 24.64 -3.45 2.94
CA ASP A 401 26.03 -3.05 3.20
C ASP A 401 26.79 -4.14 4.02
N ASP A 402 26.18 -4.74 5.04
CA ASP A 402 26.74 -5.83 5.84
C ASP A 402 26.95 -7.13 5.01
N ASN A 403 26.09 -7.39 4.03
CA ASN A 403 26.24 -8.49 3.06
C ASN A 403 27.22 -8.19 1.91
N GLY A 404 27.91 -7.04 1.93
CA GLY A 404 28.95 -6.69 0.96
C GLY A 404 28.45 -6.21 -0.40
N GLU A 405 27.14 -5.97 -0.55
CA GLU A 405 26.56 -5.21 -1.65
C GLU A 405 26.67 -3.69 -1.38
N ASN A 406 26.13 -2.84 -2.26
CA ASN A 406 25.99 -1.42 -1.93
C ASN A 406 24.59 -1.12 -1.41
N GLY A 407 24.45 -1.00 -0.09
CA GLY A 407 23.19 -0.80 0.60
C GLY A 407 22.44 0.43 0.11
N PHE A 408 23.13 1.56 -0.11
CA PHE A 408 22.50 2.77 -0.67
C PHE A 408 21.94 2.56 -2.10
N ASP A 409 22.64 1.78 -2.94
CA ASP A 409 22.12 1.45 -4.27
C ASP A 409 20.86 0.60 -4.17
N TYR A 410 20.86 -0.45 -3.34
CA TYR A 410 19.72 -1.35 -3.16
C TYR A 410 18.51 -0.67 -2.51
N SER A 411 18.70 0.11 -1.43
CA SER A 411 17.59 0.70 -0.66
C SER A 411 17.06 2.03 -1.22
N TYR A 412 17.92 2.83 -1.89
CA TYR A 412 17.54 4.16 -2.39
C TYR A 412 17.74 4.33 -3.90
N ARG A 413 18.91 3.99 -4.46
CA ARG A 413 19.27 4.45 -5.81
C ARG A 413 18.57 3.66 -6.94
N TYR A 414 18.53 2.33 -6.86
CA TYR A 414 17.80 1.50 -7.82
C TYR A 414 16.30 1.77 -7.73
N PRO A 415 15.62 1.70 -6.56
CA PRO A 415 14.20 2.04 -6.45
C PRO A 415 13.85 3.43 -7.00
N GLY A 416 14.68 4.43 -6.72
CA GLY A 416 14.47 5.79 -7.23
C GLY A 416 14.61 5.89 -8.75
N MET A 417 15.62 5.26 -9.36
CA MET A 417 15.75 5.25 -10.82
C MET A 417 14.65 4.46 -11.51
N ASN A 418 14.17 3.36 -10.93
CA ASN A 418 13.08 2.60 -11.54
C ASN A 418 11.81 3.45 -11.67
N LYS A 419 11.49 4.26 -10.65
CA LYS A 419 10.43 5.28 -10.73
C LYS A 419 10.68 6.33 -11.81
N VAL A 420 11.92 6.82 -11.96
CA VAL A 420 12.29 7.77 -13.04
C VAL A 420 12.06 7.13 -14.42
N LEU A 421 12.49 5.88 -14.62
CA LEU A 421 12.34 5.16 -15.89
C LEU A 421 10.86 4.85 -16.21
N GLN A 422 10.05 4.48 -15.21
CA GLN A 422 8.60 4.29 -15.36
C GLN A 422 7.88 5.56 -15.79
N ALA A 423 8.18 6.69 -15.14
CA ALA A 423 7.58 7.99 -15.46
C ALA A 423 8.03 8.51 -16.84
N ALA A 424 9.31 8.38 -17.15
CA ALA A 424 9.88 8.83 -18.43
C ALA A 424 9.44 7.92 -19.61
N GLY A 425 9.20 6.63 -19.36
CA GLY A 425 8.60 5.66 -20.30
C GLY A 425 7.10 5.87 -20.58
N ARG A 426 6.57 7.07 -20.32
CA ARG A 426 5.20 7.49 -20.67
C ARG A 426 5.11 8.23 -21.99
N VAL A 427 6.19 8.90 -22.40
CA VAL A 427 6.22 9.77 -23.59
C VAL A 427 6.20 8.99 -24.91
N ILE A 428 6.74 7.76 -24.92
CA ILE A 428 6.84 6.92 -26.13
C ILE A 428 6.26 5.55 -25.80
N ARG A 429 5.07 5.25 -26.34
CA ARG A 429 4.32 4.00 -26.21
C ARG A 429 4.05 3.34 -27.58
N THR A 430 3.90 4.13 -28.64
CA THR A 430 3.69 3.68 -30.03
C THR A 430 4.89 3.98 -30.92
N ALA A 431 4.87 3.51 -32.18
CA ALA A 431 5.87 3.86 -33.18
C ALA A 431 5.59 5.25 -33.81
N GLU A 432 4.38 5.79 -33.63
CA GLU A 432 3.99 7.12 -34.07
C GLU A 432 4.50 8.21 -33.11
N ASP A 433 4.41 7.96 -31.79
CA ASP A 433 4.66 8.93 -30.70
C ASP A 433 6.00 9.68 -30.82
N VAL A 434 5.98 10.97 -30.48
CA VAL A 434 7.14 11.88 -30.48
C VAL A 434 7.08 12.74 -29.24
N GLY A 435 8.21 12.91 -28.55
CA GLY A 435 8.24 13.78 -27.39
C GLY A 435 9.55 13.92 -26.64
N ILE A 436 9.50 14.72 -25.58
CA ILE A 436 10.69 15.18 -24.85
C ILE A 436 10.75 14.63 -23.43
N ILE A 437 11.94 14.22 -22.99
CA ILE A 437 12.19 13.79 -21.61
C ILE A 437 13.22 14.73 -20.98
N VAL A 438 12.83 15.43 -19.91
CA VAL A 438 13.71 16.41 -19.23
C VAL A 438 13.97 15.95 -17.80
N LEU A 439 15.23 15.76 -17.45
CA LEU A 439 15.68 15.23 -16.16
C LEU A 439 16.32 16.36 -15.34
N LEU A 440 15.58 16.86 -14.35
CA LEU A 440 15.97 18.01 -13.53
C LEU A 440 16.65 17.58 -12.22
N ASP A 441 17.91 17.14 -12.32
CA ASP A 441 18.82 17.02 -11.17
C ASP A 441 20.31 16.85 -11.57
N GLU A 442 21.21 17.61 -10.92
CA GLU A 442 22.66 17.46 -11.07
C GLU A 442 23.16 16.01 -10.89
N ARG A 443 22.47 15.20 -10.07
CA ARG A 443 22.79 13.79 -9.82
C ARG A 443 22.71 12.93 -11.08
N PHE A 444 21.81 13.23 -12.03
CA PHE A 444 21.72 12.47 -13.29
C PHE A 444 22.98 12.55 -14.15
N ARG A 445 23.86 13.55 -13.93
CA ARG A 445 25.16 13.67 -14.59
C ARG A 445 26.23 12.73 -14.02
N GLN A 446 26.02 12.19 -12.81
CA GLN A 446 27.00 11.33 -12.14
C GLN A 446 27.04 9.93 -12.78
N TYR A 447 28.23 9.33 -12.86
CA TYR A 447 28.42 8.00 -13.44
C TYR A 447 27.56 6.91 -12.74
N SER A 448 27.40 7.02 -11.43
CA SER A 448 26.55 6.17 -10.60
C SER A 448 25.09 6.12 -11.07
N TYR A 449 24.57 7.23 -11.63
CA TYR A 449 23.23 7.31 -12.22
C TYR A 449 23.21 6.94 -13.70
N ARG A 450 24.15 7.47 -14.50
CA ARG A 450 24.20 7.19 -15.96
C ARG A 450 24.35 5.72 -16.30
N ARG A 451 25.03 4.91 -15.47
CA ARG A 451 25.16 3.45 -15.66
C ARG A 451 23.84 2.66 -15.54
N MET A 452 22.76 3.29 -15.08
CA MET A 452 21.43 2.68 -14.91
C MET A 452 20.44 3.10 -16.00
N PHE A 453 20.86 3.97 -16.93
CA PHE A 453 20.01 4.36 -18.06
C PHE A 453 19.89 3.19 -19.06
N PRO A 454 18.73 3.03 -19.72
CA PRO A 454 18.57 2.08 -20.83
C PRO A 454 19.47 2.49 -22.01
N ARG A 455 19.75 1.54 -22.91
CA ARG A 455 20.62 1.78 -24.09
C ARG A 455 20.06 2.87 -25.01
N GLU A 456 18.74 2.93 -25.08
CA GLU A 456 17.90 3.91 -25.76
C GLU A 456 18.09 5.36 -25.23
N TRP A 457 18.82 5.54 -24.12
CA TRP A 457 19.17 6.81 -23.50
C TRP A 457 20.69 7.11 -23.61
N GLU A 458 21.38 6.63 -24.64
CA GLU A 458 22.79 6.98 -24.87
C GLU A 458 22.97 8.47 -25.22
N GLN A 459 22.07 9.03 -26.04
CA GLN A 459 22.16 10.38 -26.63
C GLN A 459 21.64 11.52 -25.73
N VAL A 460 21.89 11.48 -24.41
CA VAL A 460 21.39 12.54 -23.51
C VAL A 460 22.17 13.85 -23.66
N VAL A 461 21.45 14.95 -23.86
CA VAL A 461 22.00 16.29 -24.04
C VAL A 461 22.04 17.05 -22.70
N PRO A 462 23.20 17.52 -22.22
CA PRO A 462 23.24 18.39 -21.06
C PRO A 462 22.73 19.80 -21.41
N VAL A 463 21.94 20.39 -20.51
CA VAL A 463 21.36 21.74 -20.63
C VAL A 463 21.56 22.56 -19.36
N THR A 464 21.33 23.86 -19.50
CA THR A 464 21.12 24.85 -18.43
C THR A 464 19.76 25.53 -18.64
N VAL A 465 19.25 26.23 -17.63
CA VAL A 465 17.94 26.91 -17.72
C VAL A 465 17.86 27.91 -18.89
N ASP A 466 18.97 28.57 -19.23
CA ASP A 466 19.06 29.51 -20.37
C ASP A 466 19.30 28.85 -21.74
N THR A 467 19.45 27.51 -21.79
CA THR A 467 19.73 26.77 -23.03
C THR A 467 18.72 25.66 -23.34
N VAL A 468 17.81 25.36 -22.41
CA VAL A 468 16.79 24.29 -22.58
C VAL A 468 15.78 24.63 -23.67
N ALA A 469 15.20 25.84 -23.69
CA ALA A 469 14.21 26.25 -24.69
C ALA A 469 14.72 26.04 -26.13
N LYS A 470 15.91 26.56 -26.43
CA LYS A 470 16.59 26.41 -27.73
C LYS A 470 16.94 24.96 -28.12
N LYS A 471 16.89 24.02 -27.19
CA LYS A 471 17.02 22.57 -27.47
C LYS A 471 15.67 21.93 -27.76
N VAL A 472 14.62 22.36 -27.09
CA VAL A 472 13.23 21.91 -27.30
C VAL A 472 12.67 22.47 -28.62
N GLU A 473 12.80 23.79 -28.84
CA GLU A 473 12.55 24.51 -30.11
C GLU A 473 13.15 23.72 -31.30
N ARG A 474 14.48 23.52 -31.29
CA ARG A 474 15.19 22.83 -32.38
C ARG A 474 14.74 21.37 -32.58
N PHE A 475 14.29 20.68 -31.54
CA PHE A 475 13.80 19.31 -31.65
C PHE A 475 12.43 19.28 -32.36
N TRP A 476 11.49 20.12 -31.92
CA TRP A 476 10.17 20.22 -32.55
C TRP A 476 10.25 20.76 -33.98
N ASP A 477 11.11 21.76 -34.25
CA ASP A 477 11.44 22.21 -35.59
C ASP A 477 11.87 21.03 -36.48
N ALA A 478 12.89 20.27 -36.05
CA ALA A 478 13.44 19.18 -36.86
C ALA A 478 12.38 18.14 -37.23
N TRP A 479 11.47 17.82 -36.30
CA TRP A 479 10.36 16.91 -36.55
C TRP A 479 9.30 17.51 -37.50
N LEU A 480 8.89 18.76 -37.29
CA LEU A 480 7.92 19.45 -38.15
C LEU A 480 8.46 19.66 -39.58
N TRP A 481 9.77 19.79 -39.76
CA TRP A 481 10.43 19.81 -41.06
C TRP A 481 10.58 18.42 -41.70
N GLN A 482 10.54 17.32 -40.94
CA GLN A 482 10.50 15.95 -41.46
C GLN A 482 9.10 15.51 -41.94
N GLN A 483 8.02 16.19 -41.52
CA GLN A 483 6.65 15.93 -41.96
C GLN A 483 6.19 16.71 -43.20
N ARG A 484 7.08 17.49 -43.84
CA ARG A 484 6.78 18.36 -45.00
C ARG A 484 7.46 17.91 -46.29
#